data_AF-A0AAN7PF66-F1
#
_entry.id   AF-A0AAN7PF66-F1
#
_cell.length_a   1.000
_cell.length_b   1.000
_cell.length_c   1.000
_cell.angle_alpha   90.00
_cell.angle_beta   90.00
_cell.angle_gamma   90.00
#
_symmetry.space_group_name_H-M   'P 1'
#
loop_
_entity.id
_entity.type
_entity.pdbx_description
1 polymer ?
#
loop_
_entity_poly.entity_id
_entity_poly.type
_entity_poly.pdbx_seq_one_letter_code
_entity_poly.pdbx_strand_id
1 'polypeptide(L)'
;MATSRFEINRLSQDELKYEILIKGFEDVGNVTEMRATLRGLFKAEKAGTSFTYPEYQIAFGVDKQAITSKIAKLTALIADLSPETVASYSKKFASKLRHILERCQRAKLTTPEKEVTQQLLVAGILRLDCKFSDRVKSLRRRSTVAIALRDLFDVSTEPVEEGDNSAEEGTVAETRKSLAKAIQLQKEGVSLKMSAHPFTFEEDSRSVEDKFKEIQNSLDSSSSPIGSKGKRNKNLRQCSF
;
A
#
# COMPACT_ATOMS: atom_id res chain seq x y z
N MET A 1 -22.02 -6.98 -10.35
CA MET A 1 -21.21 -6.87 -9.11
C MET A 1 -20.72 -5.44 -8.98
N ALA A 2 -21.06 -4.72 -7.91
CA ALA A 2 -20.53 -3.39 -7.67
C ALA A 2 -19.07 -3.53 -7.24
N THR A 3 -18.14 -3.49 -8.20
CA THR A 3 -16.72 -3.34 -7.91
C THR A 3 -16.57 -2.05 -7.11
N SER A 4 -16.31 -2.20 -5.81
CA SER A 4 -16.03 -1.08 -4.92
C SER A 4 -14.92 -0.26 -5.58
N ARG A 5 -15.24 0.95 -6.09
CA ARG A 5 -14.25 1.84 -6.72
C ARG A 5 -13.32 2.44 -5.66
N PHE A 6 -12.18 2.97 -6.08
CA PHE A 6 -11.29 3.73 -5.18
C PHE A 6 -12.00 4.98 -4.62
N GLU A 7 -11.49 5.53 -3.51
CA GLU A 7 -12.06 6.73 -2.88
C GLU A 7 -11.46 8.00 -3.51
N ILE A 8 -12.27 8.76 -4.27
CA ILE A 8 -11.84 9.96 -5.01
C ILE A 8 -11.09 10.97 -4.13
N ASN A 9 -11.50 11.14 -2.87
CA ASN A 9 -10.88 12.09 -1.95
C ASN A 9 -9.45 11.73 -1.56
N ARG A 10 -9.07 10.46 -1.74
CA ARG A 10 -7.74 9.94 -1.40
C ARG A 10 -6.81 9.90 -2.60
N LEU A 11 -7.29 10.24 -3.79
CA LEU A 11 -6.45 10.36 -4.97
C LEU A 11 -5.59 11.62 -4.92
N SER A 12 -4.35 11.50 -5.40
CA SER A 12 -3.44 12.64 -5.61
C SER A 12 -3.80 13.35 -6.92
N GLN A 13 -3.33 14.58 -7.09
CA GLN A 13 -3.60 15.37 -8.30
C GLN A 13 -3.28 14.60 -9.59
N ASP A 14 -2.13 13.93 -9.66
CA ASP A 14 -1.74 13.16 -10.86
C ASP A 14 -2.67 11.99 -11.17
N GLU A 15 -3.24 11.38 -10.13
CA GLU A 15 -4.20 10.26 -10.28
C GLU A 15 -5.58 10.79 -10.70
N LEU A 16 -5.98 11.94 -10.15
CA LEU A 16 -7.20 12.63 -10.58
C LEU A 16 -7.09 13.04 -12.05
N LYS A 17 -5.96 13.64 -12.45
CA LYS A 17 -5.67 13.98 -13.85
C LYS A 17 -5.73 12.75 -14.75
N TYR A 18 -5.09 11.65 -14.33
CA TYR A 18 -5.14 10.38 -15.05
C TYR A 18 -6.57 9.87 -15.26
N GLU A 19 -7.38 9.80 -14.19
CA GLU A 19 -8.75 9.29 -14.26
C GLU A 19 -9.69 10.17 -15.09
N ILE A 20 -9.45 11.48 -15.12
CA ILE A 20 -10.19 12.43 -15.94
C ILE A 20 -9.81 12.29 -17.41
N LEU A 21 -8.51 12.19 -17.69
CA LEU A 21 -7.98 12.02 -19.04
C LEU A 21 -8.51 10.76 -19.72
N ILE A 22 -8.48 9.61 -19.04
CA ILE A 22 -8.99 8.36 -19.62
C ILE A 22 -10.50 8.37 -19.84
N LYS A 23 -11.22 9.31 -19.20
CA LYS A 23 -12.65 9.52 -19.41
C LYS A 23 -12.94 10.49 -20.56
N GLY A 24 -11.91 11.02 -21.22
CA GLY A 24 -12.03 11.93 -22.36
C GLY A 24 -12.26 13.39 -21.97
N PHE A 25 -11.97 13.76 -20.73
CA PHE A 25 -12.01 15.14 -20.29
C PHE A 25 -10.59 15.68 -20.28
N GLU A 26 -10.36 16.78 -20.97
CA GLU A 26 -9.10 17.52 -20.94
C GLU A 26 -9.24 18.71 -19.98
N ASP A 27 -8.16 19.04 -19.28
CA ASP A 27 -7.98 20.30 -18.54
C ASP A 27 -9.07 20.68 -17.52
N VAL A 28 -9.42 19.72 -16.64
CA VAL A 28 -10.29 20.01 -15.49
C VAL A 28 -9.48 20.72 -14.42
N GLY A 29 -9.69 22.04 -14.30
CA GLY A 29 -8.91 23.03 -13.52
C GLY A 29 -8.28 22.56 -12.21
N ASN A 30 -8.86 22.93 -11.06
CA ASN A 30 -8.25 22.65 -9.75
C ASN A 30 -8.63 21.26 -9.20
N VAL A 31 -7.95 20.82 -8.13
CA VAL A 31 -8.19 19.50 -7.50
C VAL A 31 -9.64 19.32 -7.04
N THR A 32 -10.31 20.39 -6.61
CA THR A 32 -11.70 20.34 -6.15
C THR A 32 -12.66 20.08 -7.31
N GLU A 33 -12.47 20.78 -8.42
CA GLU A 33 -13.20 20.59 -9.68
C GLU A 33 -12.97 19.17 -10.22
N MET A 34 -11.72 18.70 -10.25
CA MET A 34 -11.39 17.33 -10.67
C MET A 34 -12.19 16.28 -9.88
N ARG A 35 -12.27 16.43 -8.55
CA ARG A 35 -13.02 15.52 -7.69
C ARG A 35 -14.53 15.63 -7.93
N ALA A 36 -15.05 16.84 -8.10
CA ALA A 36 -16.47 17.05 -8.40
C ALA A 36 -16.85 16.40 -9.73
N THR A 37 -16.06 16.60 -10.78
CA THR A 37 -16.25 15.99 -12.10
C THR A 37 -16.24 14.47 -12.02
N LEU A 38 -15.24 13.85 -11.38
CA LEU A 38 -15.19 12.39 -11.23
C LEU A 38 -16.39 11.83 -10.44
N ARG A 39 -16.85 12.52 -9.39
CA ARG A 39 -18.05 12.11 -8.65
C ARG A 39 -19.29 12.17 -9.53
N GLY A 40 -19.42 13.22 -10.33
CA GLY A 40 -20.52 13.37 -11.29
C GLY A 40 -20.55 12.24 -12.30
N LEU A 41 -19.39 11.92 -12.89
CA LEU A 41 -19.24 10.81 -13.84
C LEU A 41 -19.60 9.47 -13.20
N PHE A 42 -19.10 9.18 -12.00
CA PHE A 42 -19.43 7.94 -11.29
C PHE A 42 -20.91 7.84 -10.92
N LYS A 43 -21.55 8.96 -10.56
CA LYS A 43 -22.99 8.99 -10.27
C LYS A 43 -23.80 8.68 -11.52
N ALA A 44 -23.45 9.27 -12.65
CA ALA A 44 -24.12 9.03 -13.92
C ALA A 44 -23.90 7.60 -14.45
N GLU A 45 -22.68 7.06 -14.33
CA GLU A 45 -22.41 5.66 -14.66
C GLU A 45 -23.25 4.69 -13.80
N LYS A 46 -23.37 4.98 -12.50
CA LYS A 46 -24.23 4.18 -11.59
C LYS A 46 -25.71 4.28 -11.96
N ALA A 47 -26.15 5.40 -12.52
CA ALA A 47 -27.50 5.60 -13.02
C ALA A 47 -27.76 4.90 -14.37
N GLY A 48 -26.77 4.20 -14.92
CA GLY A 48 -26.89 3.49 -16.20
C GLY A 48 -26.76 4.40 -17.42
N THR A 49 -26.31 5.65 -17.24
CA THR A 49 -25.97 6.51 -18.38
C THR A 49 -24.76 5.90 -19.09
N SER A 50 -24.97 5.45 -20.33
CA SER A 50 -23.89 4.94 -21.16
C SER A 50 -23.00 6.10 -21.59
N PHE A 51 -21.74 6.06 -21.18
CA PHE A 51 -20.70 6.97 -21.68
C PHE A 51 -19.86 6.22 -22.69
N THR A 52 -19.74 6.76 -23.90
CA THR A 52 -18.71 6.31 -24.84
C THR A 52 -17.40 6.94 -24.40
N TYR A 53 -16.56 6.17 -23.70
CA TYR A 53 -15.21 6.60 -23.38
C TYR A 53 -14.33 6.60 -24.62
N PRO A 54 -13.37 7.54 -24.72
CA PRO A 54 -12.39 7.48 -25.79
C PRO A 54 -11.59 6.19 -25.69
N GLU A 55 -10.99 5.80 -26.81
CA GLU A 55 -10.02 4.71 -26.79
C GLU A 55 -8.88 5.03 -25.81
N TYR A 56 -8.38 4.02 -25.10
CA TYR A 56 -7.31 4.23 -24.11
C TYR A 56 -6.02 4.70 -24.80
N GLN A 57 -5.65 5.98 -24.66
CA GLN A 57 -4.52 6.57 -25.41
C GLN A 57 -3.16 6.49 -24.69
N ILE A 58 -3.13 6.01 -23.44
CA ILE A 58 -1.91 6.04 -22.65
C ILE A 58 -0.99 4.88 -23.03
N ALA A 59 0.26 5.19 -23.33
CA ALA A 59 1.27 4.19 -23.66
C ALA A 59 1.64 3.34 -22.44
N PHE A 60 1.84 2.02 -22.67
CA PHE A 60 2.20 1.07 -21.61
C PHE A 60 3.42 1.50 -20.78
N GLY A 61 4.44 2.10 -21.40
CA GLY A 61 5.64 2.58 -20.70
C GLY A 61 5.32 3.65 -19.64
N VAL A 62 4.38 4.55 -19.94
CA VAL A 62 3.92 5.61 -19.03
C VAL A 62 3.17 4.99 -17.85
N ASP A 63 2.30 4.02 -18.11
CA ASP A 63 1.60 3.28 -17.04
C ASP A 63 2.55 2.48 -16.17
N LYS A 64 3.48 1.75 -16.79
CA LYS A 64 4.53 0.99 -16.08
C LYS A 64 5.27 1.90 -15.10
N GLN A 65 5.77 3.04 -15.57
CA GLN A 65 6.51 4.00 -14.74
C GLN A 65 5.66 4.57 -13.60
N ALA A 66 4.41 4.93 -13.87
CA ALA A 66 3.52 5.46 -12.85
C ALA A 66 3.17 4.40 -11.78
N ILE A 67 2.93 3.15 -12.20
CA ILE A 67 2.65 2.03 -11.31
C ILE A 67 3.87 1.72 -10.43
N THR A 68 5.07 1.59 -11.01
CA THR A 68 6.29 1.30 -10.25
C THR A 68 6.62 2.40 -9.25
N SER A 69 6.52 3.67 -9.65
CA SER A 69 6.68 4.82 -8.74
C SER A 69 5.69 4.76 -7.57
N LYS A 70 4.44 4.34 -7.84
CA LYS A 70 3.43 4.24 -6.79
C LYS A 70 3.65 3.05 -5.86
N ILE A 71 4.09 1.91 -6.38
CA ILE A 71 4.48 0.75 -5.57
C ILE A 71 5.60 1.16 -4.60
N ALA A 72 6.62 1.87 -5.07
CA ALA A 72 7.69 2.36 -4.19
C ALA A 72 7.15 3.27 -3.06
N LYS A 73 6.27 4.22 -3.39
CA LYS A 73 5.62 5.10 -2.40
C LYS A 73 4.77 4.34 -1.37
N LEU A 74 4.06 3.29 -1.81
CA LEU A 74 3.24 2.47 -0.91
C LEU A 74 4.09 1.55 -0.04
N THR A 75 5.23 1.06 -0.54
CA THR A 75 6.21 0.33 0.26
C THR A 75 6.78 1.20 1.38
N ALA A 76 7.15 2.45 1.09
CA ALA A 76 7.59 3.40 2.11
C ALA A 76 6.50 3.64 3.17
N LEU A 77 5.25 3.81 2.75
CA LEU A 77 4.12 3.97 3.66
C LEU A 77 3.92 2.78 4.61
N ILE A 78 4.18 1.54 4.16
CA ILE A 78 4.15 0.36 5.03
C ILE A 78 5.23 0.42 6.11
N ALA A 79 6.43 0.90 5.75
CA ALA A 79 7.55 1.04 6.69
C ALA A 79 7.25 2.08 7.77
N ASP A 80 6.63 3.19 7.38
CA ASP A 80 6.27 4.31 8.28
C ASP A 80 5.01 4.05 9.12
N LEU A 81 4.41 2.86 9.03
CA LEU A 81 3.15 2.56 9.70
C LEU A 81 3.34 2.41 11.22
N SER A 82 2.59 3.20 11.99
CA SER A 82 2.52 3.20 13.45
C SER A 82 1.11 2.87 13.96
N PRO A 83 0.92 2.42 15.22
CA PRO A 83 -0.40 2.12 15.78
C PRO A 83 -1.42 3.26 15.64
N GLU A 84 -0.98 4.50 15.84
CA GLU A 84 -1.80 5.71 15.81
C GLU A 84 -2.27 6.05 14.39
N THR A 85 -1.46 5.70 13.38
CA THR A 85 -1.71 6.06 11.98
C THR A 85 -2.43 4.97 11.20
N VAL A 86 -2.52 3.73 11.72
CA VAL A 86 -3.13 2.57 11.05
C VAL A 86 -4.49 2.89 10.44
N ALA A 87 -5.40 3.50 11.20
CA ALA A 87 -6.78 3.72 10.75
C ALA A 87 -6.86 4.67 9.54
N SER A 88 -6.12 5.77 9.57
CA SER A 88 -6.07 6.76 8.48
C SER A 88 -5.38 6.17 7.25
N TYR A 89 -4.27 5.46 7.47
CA TYR A 89 -3.43 4.94 6.39
C TYR A 89 -4.07 3.73 5.70
N SER A 90 -4.84 2.89 6.41
CA SER A 90 -5.51 1.73 5.81
C SER A 90 -6.44 2.11 4.67
N LYS A 91 -7.29 3.13 4.87
CA LYS A 91 -8.20 3.60 3.82
C LYS A 91 -7.45 4.23 2.64
N LYS A 92 -6.38 4.98 2.93
CA LYS A 92 -5.50 5.57 1.91
C LYS A 92 -4.80 4.48 1.09
N PHE A 93 -4.18 3.51 1.76
CA PHE A 93 -3.48 2.40 1.14
C PHE A 93 -4.42 1.60 0.23
N ALA A 94 -5.58 1.16 0.73
CA ALA A 94 -6.56 0.41 -0.05
C ALA A 94 -7.02 1.18 -1.31
N SER A 95 -7.29 2.49 -1.17
CA SER A 95 -7.67 3.33 -2.30
C SER A 95 -6.57 3.45 -3.35
N LYS A 96 -5.32 3.63 -2.93
CA LYS A 96 -4.17 3.73 -3.84
C LYS A 96 -3.87 2.40 -4.53
N LEU A 97 -3.91 1.31 -3.76
CA LEU A 97 -3.68 -0.06 -4.25
C LEU A 97 -4.70 -0.43 -5.32
N ARG A 98 -5.98 -0.12 -5.09
CA ARG A 98 -7.04 -0.34 -6.08
C ARG A 98 -6.83 0.48 -7.34
N HIS A 99 -6.51 1.76 -7.21
CA HIS A 99 -6.24 2.63 -8.36
C HIS A 99 -5.09 2.08 -9.23
N ILE A 100 -3.98 1.64 -8.63
CA ILE A 100 -2.87 1.06 -9.41
C ILE A 100 -3.21 -0.29 -10.03
N LEU A 101 -4.05 -1.10 -9.39
CA LEU A 101 -4.53 -2.36 -9.94
C LEU A 101 -5.41 -2.13 -11.17
N GLU A 102 -6.37 -1.19 -11.07
CA GLU A 102 -7.23 -0.81 -12.19
C GLU A 102 -6.41 -0.23 -13.35
N ARG A 103 -5.44 0.64 -13.04
CA ARG A 103 -4.50 1.18 -14.04
C ARG A 103 -3.69 0.08 -14.73
N CYS A 104 -3.23 -0.91 -13.96
CA CYS A 104 -2.50 -2.04 -14.52
C CYS A 104 -3.38 -2.86 -15.48
N GLN A 105 -4.63 -3.14 -15.11
CA GLN A 105 -5.60 -3.90 -15.92
C GLN A 105 -6.01 -3.17 -17.21
N ARG A 106 -6.03 -1.83 -17.22
CA ARG A 106 -6.38 -1.02 -18.40
C ARG A 106 -5.23 -0.85 -19.39
N ALA A 107 -3.99 -1.12 -18.98
CA ALA A 107 -2.82 -0.86 -19.80
C ALA A 107 -2.85 -1.68 -21.10
N LYS A 108 -2.62 -1.02 -22.25
CA LYS A 108 -2.63 -1.65 -23.57
C LYS A 108 -1.46 -2.64 -23.74
N LEU A 109 -1.79 -3.91 -23.94
CA LEU A 109 -0.84 -4.98 -24.22
C LEU A 109 -0.73 -5.18 -25.73
N THR A 110 0.41 -4.79 -26.32
CA THR A 110 0.65 -4.98 -27.76
C THR A 110 1.62 -6.13 -28.05
N THR A 111 2.35 -6.60 -27.03
CA THR A 111 3.39 -7.62 -27.17
C THR A 111 3.33 -8.59 -25.98
N PRO A 112 3.72 -9.87 -26.16
CA PRO A 112 3.71 -10.86 -25.07
C PRO A 112 4.65 -10.46 -23.92
N GLU A 113 5.75 -9.76 -24.20
CA GLU A 113 6.65 -9.24 -23.16
C GLU A 113 5.96 -8.24 -22.21
N LYS A 114 5.05 -7.42 -22.75
CA LYS A 114 4.27 -6.46 -21.96
C LYS A 114 3.24 -7.18 -21.08
N GLU A 115 2.69 -8.29 -21.57
CA GLU A 115 1.78 -9.14 -20.79
C GLU A 115 2.49 -9.76 -19.59
N VAL A 116 3.66 -10.37 -19.80
CA VAL A 116 4.49 -10.89 -18.69
C VAL A 116 4.83 -9.78 -17.71
N THR A 117 5.21 -8.60 -18.20
CA THR A 117 5.49 -7.44 -17.34
C THR A 117 4.27 -7.02 -16.53
N GLN A 118 3.08 -6.99 -17.13
CA GLN A 118 1.83 -6.67 -16.45
C GLN A 118 1.51 -7.68 -15.36
N GLN A 119 1.66 -8.99 -15.64
CA GLN A 119 1.45 -10.05 -14.65
C GLN A 119 2.39 -9.89 -13.44
N LEU A 120 3.67 -9.56 -13.68
CA LEU A 120 4.62 -9.28 -12.61
C LEU A 120 4.24 -8.04 -11.79
N LEU A 121 3.73 -6.98 -12.43
CA LEU A 121 3.21 -5.80 -11.73
C LEU A 121 2.02 -6.16 -10.85
N VAL A 122 1.06 -6.94 -11.38
CA VAL A 122 -0.11 -7.41 -10.61
C VAL A 122 0.34 -8.26 -9.41
N ALA A 123 1.24 -9.22 -9.61
CA ALA A 123 1.80 -10.02 -8.53
C ALA A 123 2.49 -9.15 -7.46
N GLY A 124 3.25 -8.14 -7.88
CA GLY A 124 3.87 -7.15 -7.00
C GLY A 124 2.85 -6.35 -6.18
N ILE A 125 1.75 -5.92 -6.79
CA ILE A 125 0.64 -5.21 -6.12
C ILE A 125 -0.02 -6.11 -5.08
N LEU A 126 -0.34 -7.36 -5.41
CA LEU A 126 -0.94 -8.32 -4.47
C LEU A 126 -0.02 -8.62 -3.29
N ARG A 127 1.28 -8.78 -3.56
CA ARG A 127 2.28 -8.99 -2.50
C ARG A 127 2.36 -7.79 -1.54
N LEU A 128 2.21 -6.57 -2.07
CA LEU A 128 2.19 -5.35 -1.28
C LEU A 128 0.97 -5.31 -0.34
N ASP A 129 -0.18 -5.79 -0.79
CA ASP A 129 -1.40 -5.90 0.02
C ASP A 129 -1.24 -6.88 1.18
N CYS A 130 -0.64 -8.04 0.92
CA CYS A 130 -0.29 -9.01 1.96
C CYS A 130 0.65 -8.40 2.99
N LYS A 131 1.75 -7.75 2.56
CA LYS A 131 2.71 -7.09 3.45
C LYS A 131 2.05 -6.02 4.32
N PHE A 132 1.17 -5.21 3.74
CA PHE A 132 0.42 -4.21 4.49
C PHE A 132 -0.50 -4.86 5.53
N SER A 133 -1.25 -5.89 5.14
CA SER A 133 -2.16 -6.63 6.02
C SER A 133 -1.42 -7.27 7.21
N ASP A 134 -0.27 -7.88 6.96
CA ASP A 134 0.56 -8.51 8.00
C ASP A 134 1.14 -7.47 8.95
N ARG A 135 1.59 -6.32 8.42
CA ARG A 135 2.06 -5.20 9.23
C ARG A 135 0.95 -4.66 10.14
N VAL A 136 -0.25 -4.44 9.62
CA VAL A 136 -1.41 -4.00 10.41
C VAL A 136 -1.75 -4.99 11.51
N LYS A 137 -1.79 -6.30 11.20
CA LYS A 137 -2.02 -7.36 12.21
C LYS A 137 -0.96 -7.31 13.32
N SER A 138 0.31 -7.13 12.95
CA SER A 138 1.42 -7.05 13.91
C SER A 138 1.27 -5.86 14.87
N LEU A 139 0.85 -4.70 14.37
CA LEU A 139 0.68 -3.49 15.17
C LEU A 139 -0.52 -3.61 16.12
N ARG A 140 -1.63 -4.19 15.65
CA ARG A 140 -2.81 -4.45 16.50
C ARG A 140 -2.50 -5.41 17.65
N ARG A 141 -1.73 -6.47 17.39
CA ARG A 141 -1.29 -7.39 18.45
C ARG A 141 -0.46 -6.68 19.50
N ARG A 142 0.48 -5.81 19.10
CA ARG A 142 1.31 -5.01 20.02
C ARG A 142 0.47 -4.05 20.87
N SER A 143 -0.52 -3.37 20.28
CA SER A 143 -1.40 -2.48 21.04
C SER A 143 -2.23 -3.23 22.07
N THR A 144 -2.77 -4.40 21.74
CA THR A 144 -3.55 -5.22 22.69
C THR A 144 -2.68 -5.72 23.83
N VAL A 145 -1.45 -6.14 23.56
CA VAL A 145 -0.50 -6.55 24.61
C VAL A 145 -0.12 -5.35 25.49
N ALA A 146 0.10 -4.17 24.91
CA ALA A 146 0.41 -2.97 25.69
C ALA A 146 -0.75 -2.55 26.62
N ILE A 147 -1.99 -2.65 26.14
CA ILE A 147 -3.19 -2.39 26.96
C ILE A 147 -3.30 -3.43 28.08
N ALA A 148 -3.18 -4.72 27.76
CA ALA A 148 -3.26 -5.78 28.77
C ALA A 148 -2.16 -5.69 29.84
N LEU A 149 -0.94 -5.28 29.45
CA LEU A 149 0.13 -5.02 30.41
C LEU A 149 -0.17 -3.79 31.25
N ARG A 150 -0.67 -2.70 30.65
CA ARG A 150 -1.09 -1.53 31.41
C ARG A 150 -2.13 -1.92 32.44
N ASP A 151 -3.21 -2.61 32.05
CA ASP A 151 -4.28 -3.01 32.97
C ASP A 151 -3.78 -3.94 34.09
N LEU A 152 -2.73 -4.72 33.84
CA LEU A 152 -2.09 -5.57 34.86
C LEU A 152 -1.24 -4.77 35.87
N PHE A 153 -0.64 -3.65 35.44
CA PHE A 153 0.22 -2.81 36.28
C PHE A 153 -0.49 -1.56 36.84
N ASP A 154 -1.61 -1.14 36.26
CA ASP A 154 -2.51 -0.06 36.72
C ASP A 154 -3.48 -0.59 37.80
N VAL A 155 -3.21 -1.77 38.37
CA VAL A 155 -3.76 -2.19 39.66
C VAL A 155 -3.19 -1.23 40.70
N SER A 156 -3.86 -0.08 40.81
CA SER A 156 -3.60 0.95 41.80
C SER A 156 -3.50 0.29 43.16
N THR A 157 -2.32 0.42 43.74
CA THR A 157 -2.14 0.83 45.13
C THR A 157 -3.15 1.92 45.46
N GLU A 158 -4.38 1.54 45.80
CA GLU A 158 -5.20 2.44 46.59
C GLU A 158 -4.37 2.76 47.84
N PRO A 159 -4.23 4.04 48.23
CA PRO A 159 -3.64 4.36 49.50
C PRO A 159 -4.50 3.64 50.55
N VAL A 160 -3.94 2.60 51.15
CA VAL A 160 -4.55 1.93 52.29
C VAL A 160 -4.71 3.01 53.34
N GLU A 161 -5.93 3.53 53.49
CA GLU A 161 -6.25 4.30 54.68
C GLU A 161 -5.95 3.37 55.87
N GLU A 162 -5.04 3.81 56.74
CA GLU A 162 -4.62 3.10 57.94
C GLU A 162 -5.83 2.92 58.87
N GLY A 163 -6.63 1.91 58.58
CA GLY A 163 -7.68 1.39 59.44
C GLY A 163 -7.17 0.12 60.09
N ASP A 164 -6.87 0.19 61.39
CA ASP A 164 -6.66 -0.97 62.24
C ASP A 164 -7.77 -2.01 62.02
N ASN A 165 -7.41 -3.22 61.57
CA ASN A 165 -7.62 -4.48 62.28
C ASN A 165 -7.58 -5.71 61.36
N SER A 166 -6.55 -6.54 61.60
CA SER A 166 -6.57 -8.02 61.61
C SER A 166 -7.69 -8.74 60.83
N ALA A 167 -7.47 -9.07 59.55
CA ALA A 167 -7.83 -10.36 58.91
C ALA A 167 -7.81 -10.31 57.36
N GLU A 168 -6.66 -10.18 56.70
CA GLU A 168 -6.61 -10.38 55.22
C GLU A 168 -5.30 -11.05 54.74
N GLU A 169 -5.16 -12.36 54.96
CA GLU A 169 -4.12 -13.18 54.29
C GLU A 169 -4.63 -13.89 53.02
N GLY A 170 -5.94 -13.82 52.71
CA GLY A 170 -6.56 -14.60 51.62
C GLY A 170 -6.41 -14.02 50.21
N THR A 171 -6.43 -12.69 50.07
CA THR A 171 -6.58 -12.00 48.77
C THR A 171 -5.27 -11.91 47.97
N VAL A 172 -4.12 -11.90 48.65
CA VAL A 172 -2.79 -11.87 48.02
C VAL A 172 -2.41 -13.23 47.39
N ALA A 173 -2.90 -14.34 47.94
CA ALA A 173 -2.63 -15.66 47.39
C ALA A 173 -3.40 -15.91 46.07
N GLU A 174 -4.60 -15.35 45.94
CA GLU A 174 -5.44 -15.49 44.76
C GLU A 174 -4.93 -14.67 43.57
N THR A 175 -4.46 -13.45 43.82
CA THR A 175 -3.80 -12.60 42.80
C THR A 175 -2.48 -13.19 42.30
N ARG A 176 -1.70 -13.86 43.17
CA ARG A 176 -0.49 -14.59 42.76
C ARG A 176 -0.80 -15.83 41.91
N LYS A 177 -1.89 -16.55 42.22
CA LYS A 177 -2.35 -17.70 41.41
C LYS A 177 -2.83 -17.29 40.02
N SER A 178 -3.56 -16.18 39.91
CA SER A 178 -4.01 -15.67 38.62
C SER A 178 -2.85 -15.14 37.75
N LEU A 179 -1.85 -14.49 38.35
CA LEU A 179 -0.62 -14.07 37.66
C LEU A 179 0.20 -15.27 37.15
N ALA A 180 0.39 -16.29 37.98
CA ALA A 180 1.12 -17.50 37.58
C ALA A 180 0.43 -18.24 36.41
N LYS A 181 -0.90 -18.30 36.42
CA LYS A 181 -1.70 -18.89 35.34
C LYS A 181 -1.58 -18.09 34.03
N ALA A 182 -1.54 -16.76 34.09
CA ALA A 182 -1.33 -15.92 32.90
C ALA A 182 0.07 -16.11 32.29
N ILE A 183 1.11 -16.19 33.13
CA ILE A 183 2.49 -16.49 32.68
C ILE A 183 2.58 -17.90 32.09
N GLN A 184 1.89 -18.87 32.67
CA GLN A 184 1.86 -20.25 32.17
C GLN A 184 1.16 -20.35 30.82
N LEU A 185 0.00 -19.68 30.65
CA LEU A 185 -0.69 -19.61 29.35
C LEU A 185 0.14 -18.88 28.29
N GLN A 186 0.99 -17.92 28.66
CA GLN A 186 1.94 -17.29 27.75
C GLN A 186 3.08 -18.23 27.34
N LYS A 187 3.57 -19.08 28.26
CA LYS A 187 4.58 -20.10 27.95
C LYS A 187 4.01 -21.24 27.11
N GLU A 188 2.77 -21.66 27.38
CA GLU A 188 2.08 -22.73 26.66
C GLU A 188 1.54 -22.24 25.29
N GLY A 189 1.17 -20.96 25.19
CA GLY A 189 0.65 -20.33 23.96
C GLY A 189 1.67 -20.01 22.87
N VAL A 190 2.96 -20.35 23.04
CA VAL A 190 4.01 -20.18 22.00
C VAL A 190 4.49 -21.52 21.42
N SER A 191 3.89 -22.66 21.79
CA SER A 191 4.10 -23.93 21.09
C SER A 191 2.81 -24.51 20.53
N LEU A 192 2.07 -23.71 19.78
CA LEU A 192 1.23 -24.25 18.70
C LEU A 192 2.19 -24.77 17.61
N LYS A 193 2.69 -25.99 17.81
CA LYS A 193 3.06 -26.89 16.71
C LYS A 193 1.77 -27.16 15.93
N MET A 194 1.32 -26.18 15.15
CA MET A 194 0.55 -26.50 13.97
C MET A 194 1.48 -27.37 13.13
N SER A 195 1.04 -28.60 12.85
CA SER A 195 1.58 -29.43 11.79
C SER A 195 1.33 -28.72 10.46
N ALA A 196 2.06 -27.65 10.21
CA ALA A 196 2.33 -27.19 8.87
C ALA A 196 3.25 -28.26 8.30
N HIS A 197 2.72 -29.10 7.42
CA HIS A 197 3.56 -29.59 6.33
C HIS A 197 4.26 -28.34 5.78
N PRO A 198 5.60 -28.27 5.82
CA PRO A 198 6.30 -27.17 5.19
C PRO A 198 6.05 -27.31 3.70
N PHE A 199 5.06 -26.60 3.18
CA PHE A 199 5.04 -26.24 1.78
C PHE A 199 6.17 -25.25 1.64
N THR A 200 7.37 -25.76 1.36
CA THR A 200 8.59 -25.00 1.11
C THR A 200 8.41 -24.23 -0.19
N PHE A 201 7.71 -23.10 -0.12
CA PHE A 201 7.72 -22.06 -1.15
C PHE A 201 8.85 -21.05 -0.87
N GLU A 202 9.96 -21.49 -0.27
CA GLU A 202 11.13 -20.62 -0.06
C GLU A 202 12.09 -20.61 -1.25
N GLU A 203 12.06 -21.64 -2.11
CA GLU A 203 12.93 -21.69 -3.29
C GLU A 203 12.44 -20.76 -4.41
N ASP A 204 11.12 -20.54 -4.53
CA ASP A 204 10.57 -19.63 -5.55
C ASP A 204 10.51 -18.17 -5.12
N SER A 205 10.40 -17.85 -3.83
CA SER A 205 10.35 -16.45 -3.39
C SER A 205 11.67 -15.71 -3.63
N ARG A 206 12.81 -16.41 -3.47
CA ARG A 206 14.13 -15.86 -3.80
C ARG A 206 14.30 -15.68 -5.30
N SER A 207 13.86 -16.66 -6.11
CA SER A 207 13.87 -16.56 -7.58
C SER A 207 13.05 -15.36 -8.08
N VAL A 208 11.87 -15.11 -7.48
CA VAL A 208 11.04 -13.95 -7.84
C VAL A 208 11.67 -12.64 -7.38
N GLU A 209 12.28 -12.60 -6.20
CA GLU A 209 13.00 -11.41 -5.72
C GLU A 209 14.25 -11.08 -6.54
N ASP A 210 14.99 -12.09 -6.97
CA ASP A 210 16.16 -11.92 -7.82
C ASP A 210 15.74 -11.52 -9.23
N LYS A 211 14.68 -12.09 -9.80
CA LYS A 211 14.07 -11.62 -11.06
C LYS A 211 13.53 -10.20 -10.95
N PHE A 212 12.95 -9.82 -9.80
CA PHE A 212 12.47 -8.46 -9.59
C PHE A 212 13.63 -7.46 -9.51
N LYS A 213 14.71 -7.81 -8.81
CA LYS A 213 15.96 -7.02 -8.78
C LYS A 213 16.61 -6.95 -10.15
N GLU A 214 16.61 -8.03 -10.91
CA GLU A 214 17.14 -8.08 -12.28
C GLU A 214 16.35 -7.16 -13.21
N ILE A 215 15.01 -7.17 -13.15
CA ILE A 215 14.15 -6.25 -13.90
C ILE A 215 14.40 -4.79 -13.47
N GLN A 216 14.60 -4.54 -12.17
CA GLN A 216 14.86 -3.21 -11.65
C GLN A 216 16.24 -2.70 -12.11
N ASN A 217 17.27 -3.53 -12.08
CA ASN A 217 18.61 -3.21 -12.60
C ASN A 217 18.63 -3.04 -14.13
N SER A 218 17.81 -3.80 -14.87
CA SER A 218 17.62 -3.64 -16.31
C SER A 218 16.96 -2.30 -16.67
N LEU A 219 16.03 -1.82 -15.83
CA LEU A 219 15.41 -0.51 -16.00
C LEU A 219 16.43 0.62 -15.78
N ASP A 220 17.25 0.54 -14.73
CA ASP A 220 18.24 1.57 -14.40
C ASP A 220 19.40 1.65 -15.40
N SER A 221 19.72 0.54 -16.09
CA SER A 221 20.76 0.50 -17.13
C SER A 221 20.28 1.04 -18.49
N SER A 222 18.98 1.13 -18.72
CA SER A 222 18.41 1.69 -19.96
C SER A 222 18.33 3.22 -19.99
N SER A 223 18.51 3.90 -18.85
CA SER A 223 18.48 5.37 -18.75
C SER A 223 19.85 6.03 -18.95
N SER A 224 20.64 5.54 -19.92
CA SER A 224 21.87 6.24 -20.32
C SER A 224 21.51 7.65 -20.83
N PRO A 225 22.16 8.72 -20.35
CA PRO A 225 21.85 10.07 -20.79
C PRO A 225 22.19 10.17 -22.27
N ILE A 226 21.19 10.48 -23.10
CA ILE A 226 21.38 10.85 -24.50
C ILE A 226 22.20 12.14 -24.48
N GLY A 227 23.52 11.99 -24.55
CA GLY A 227 24.46 13.08 -24.68
C GLY A 227 24.22 13.78 -26.01
N SER A 228 23.43 14.85 -25.99
CA SER A 228 23.24 15.76 -27.10
C SER A 228 24.57 16.43 -27.45
N LYS A 229 25.39 15.80 -28.29
CA LYS A 229 26.51 16.45 -28.97
C LYS A 229 25.94 17.37 -30.06
N GLY A 230 25.50 18.55 -29.65
CA GLY A 230 25.17 19.66 -30.54
C GLY A 230 26.42 20.15 -31.26
N LYS A 231 26.67 19.64 -32.47
CA LYS A 231 27.66 20.23 -33.41
C LYS A 231 27.11 21.57 -33.90
N ARG A 232 27.67 22.68 -33.39
CA ARG A 232 27.46 24.02 -33.96
C ARG A 232 28.13 24.09 -35.33
N ASN A 233 27.34 24.06 -36.40
CA ASN A 233 27.80 24.39 -37.74
C ASN A 233 27.90 25.91 -37.86
N LYS A 234 29.12 26.46 -37.78
CA LYS A 234 29.41 27.84 -38.18
C LYS A 234 29.81 27.82 -39.65
N ASN A 235 28.88 28.18 -40.53
CA ASN A 235 29.19 28.58 -41.91
C ASN A 235 28.09 29.53 -42.37
N LEU A 236 28.27 30.83 -42.11
CA LEU A 236 27.58 31.88 -42.85
C LEU A 236 28.65 32.66 -43.60
N ARG A 237 28.68 32.44 -44.91
CA ARG A 237 29.55 33.12 -45.87
C ARG A 237 29.12 34.57 -46.03
N GLN A 238 30.13 35.42 -46.17
CA GLN A 238 30.05 36.77 -46.71
C GLN A 238 29.41 36.76 -48.11
N CYS A 239 28.49 37.69 -48.36
CA CYS A 239 28.27 38.25 -49.68
C CYS A 239 28.22 39.77 -49.53
N SER A 240 29.30 40.41 -49.94
CA SER A 240 29.37 41.81 -50.33
C SER A 240 28.79 41.92 -51.74
N PHE A 241 27.88 42.88 -51.97
CA PHE A 241 27.85 43.79 -53.12
C PHE A 241 26.73 44.82 -52.88
#